data_AF-A0A5C6DLD9-F1
#
_entry.id   AF-A0A5C6DLD9-F1
#
_cell.length_a   1.000
_cell.length_b   1.000
_cell.length_c   1.000
_cell.angle_alpha   90.00
_cell.angle_beta   90.00
_cell.angle_gamma   90.00
#
_symmetry.space_group_name_H-M   'P 1'
#
loop_
_entity.id
_entity.type
_entity.pdbx_description
1 polymer ?
#
loop_
_entity_poly.entity_id
_entity_poly.type
_entity_poly.pdbx_seq_one_letter_code
_entity_poly.pdbx_strand_id
1 'polypeptide(L)'
;MTIELELSPDVQKSLEQKAREKGVDVKTFVENLVQAAAVSPEQGAKLRGEALEEAFKELTHGLPPLGNDVDDSRESIYAGRGE
;
A
#
# COMPACT_ATOMS: atom_id res chain seq x y z
N MET A 1 -23.65 -10.91 11.42
CA MET A 1 -22.75 -9.92 12.05
C MET A 1 -22.74 -8.70 11.15
N THR A 2 -22.86 -7.50 11.70
CA THR A 2 -23.02 -6.26 10.92
C THR A 2 -21.82 -5.37 11.19
N ILE A 3 -21.23 -4.81 10.14
CA ILE A 3 -20.09 -3.89 10.23
C ILE A 3 -20.57 -2.55 9.72
N GLU A 4 -20.45 -1.51 10.54
CA GLU A 4 -20.75 -0.14 10.19
C GLU A 4 -19.44 0.59 9.85
N LEU A 5 -19.39 1.23 8.69
CA LEU A 5 -18.19 1.91 8.20
C LEU A 5 -18.56 3.34 7.80
N GLU A 6 -17.93 4.31 8.44
CA GLU A 6 -18.06 5.71 8.03
C GLU A 6 -17.14 5.98 6.85
N LEU A 7 -17.74 6.37 5.72
CA LEU A 7 -17.04 6.66 4.48
C LEU A 7 -17.06 8.16 4.21
N SER A 8 -15.90 8.71 3.86
CA SER A 8 -15.82 10.05 3.30
C SER A 8 -16.62 10.12 1.99
N PRO A 9 -17.23 11.27 1.66
CA PRO A 9 -18.09 11.42 0.49
C PRO A 9 -17.36 11.13 -0.83
N ASP A 10 -16.06 11.36 -0.87
CA ASP A 10 -15.21 11.07 -2.05
C ASP A 10 -15.04 9.56 -2.28
N VAL A 11 -14.85 8.81 -1.20
CA VAL A 11 -14.73 7.34 -1.23
C VAL A 11 -16.06 6.71 -1.60
N GLN A 12 -17.18 7.24 -1.10
CA GLN A 12 -18.52 6.79 -1.47
C GLN A 12 -18.77 6.93 -2.98
N LYS A 13 -18.46 8.10 -3.55
CA LYS A 13 -18.59 8.33 -5.00
C LYS A 13 -17.72 7.40 -5.83
N SER A 14 -16.47 7.17 -5.40
CA SER A 14 -15.58 6.21 -6.07
C SER A 14 -16.12 4.79 -6.04
N LEU A 15 -16.68 4.35 -4.91
CA LEU A 15 -17.32 3.03 -4.78
C LEU A 15 -18.55 2.91 -5.67
N GLU A 16 -19.41 3.93 -5.70
CA GLU A 16 -20.60 3.99 -6.56
C GLU A 16 -20.24 3.91 -8.04
N GLN A 17 -19.23 4.67 -8.46
CA GLN A 17 -18.75 4.65 -9.84
C GLN A 17 -18.23 3.27 -10.23
N LYS A 18 -17.36 2.66 -9.40
CA LYS A 18 -16.79 1.34 -9.69
C LYS A 18 -17.83 0.22 -9.68
N ALA A 19 -18.83 0.31 -8.80
CA ALA A 19 -19.96 -0.62 -8.78
C ALA A 19 -20.77 -0.51 -10.09
N ARG A 20 -21.04 0.71 -10.54
CA ARG A 20 -21.74 0.98 -11.80
C ARG A 20 -20.98 0.50 -13.03
N GLU A 21 -19.66 0.67 -13.06
CA GLU A 21 -18.79 0.14 -14.14
C GLU A 21 -18.86 -1.39 -14.25
N LYS A 22 -19.05 -2.07 -13.12
CA LYS A 22 -19.25 -3.53 -13.07
C LYS A 22 -20.70 -3.97 -13.19
N GLY A 23 -21.65 -3.03 -13.34
CA GLY A 23 -23.07 -3.31 -13.45
C GLY A 23 -23.70 -3.94 -12.21
N VAL A 24 -23.08 -3.75 -11.04
CA VAL A 24 -23.53 -4.31 -9.76
C VAL A 24 -23.90 -3.20 -8.78
N ASP A 25 -24.70 -3.54 -7.78
CA ASP A 25 -24.99 -2.64 -6.65
C ASP A 25 -23.74 -2.42 -5.78
N VAL A 26 -23.67 -1.25 -5.14
CA VAL A 26 -22.55 -0.84 -4.29
C VAL A 26 -22.32 -1.83 -3.15
N LYS A 27 -23.40 -2.34 -2.53
CA LYS A 27 -23.29 -3.30 -1.44
C LYS A 27 -22.64 -4.59 -1.93
N THR A 28 -23.13 -5.15 -3.05
CA THR A 28 -22.58 -6.35 -3.66
C THR A 28 -21.12 -6.15 -4.09
N PHE A 29 -20.78 -4.96 -4.59
CA PHE A 29 -19.40 -4.62 -4.94
C PHE A 29 -18.47 -4.62 -3.73
N VAL A 30 -18.90 -4.01 -2.62
CA VAL A 30 -18.14 -3.97 -1.36
C VAL A 30 -18.01 -5.36 -0.75
N GLU A 31 -19.08 -6.16 -0.74
CA GLU A 31 -19.03 -7.55 -0.23
C GLU A 31 -18.01 -8.40 -1.00
N ASN A 32 -17.98 -8.29 -2.33
CA ASN A 32 -17.01 -9.00 -3.16
C ASN A 32 -15.56 -8.53 -2.91
N LEU A 33 -15.34 -7.22 -2.70
CA LEU A 33 -14.03 -6.69 -2.36
C LEU A 33 -13.54 -7.20 -1.00
N VAL A 34 -14.41 -7.19 0.01
CA VAL A 34 -14.09 -7.69 1.35
C VAL A 34 -13.81 -9.19 1.30
N GLN A 35 -14.58 -9.96 0.54
CA GLN A 35 -14.37 -11.40 0.37
C GLN A 35 -13.04 -11.68 -0.34
N ALA A 36 -12.72 -10.95 -1.41
CA ALA A 36 -11.44 -11.10 -2.12
C ALA A 36 -10.25 -10.76 -1.21
N ALA A 37 -10.34 -9.67 -0.44
CA ALA A 37 -9.30 -9.27 0.50
C ALA A 37 -9.15 -10.25 1.68
N ALA A 38 -10.25 -10.86 2.14
CA ALA A 38 -10.24 -11.86 3.21
C ALA A 38 -9.64 -13.21 2.76
N VAL A 39 -9.83 -13.59 1.50
CA VAL A 39 -9.29 -14.85 0.94
C VAL A 39 -7.79 -14.75 0.63
N SER A 40 -7.30 -13.56 0.27
CA SER A 40 -5.89 -13.31 -0.06
C SER A 40 -5.36 -12.03 0.60
N PRO A 41 -4.89 -12.09 1.86
CA PRO A 41 -4.38 -10.93 2.58
C PRO A 41 -3.13 -10.29 1.92
N GLU A 42 -2.44 -11.04 1.06
CA GLU A 42 -1.28 -10.57 0.29
C GLU A 42 -1.63 -9.46 -0.72
N GLN A 43 -2.87 -9.38 -1.20
CA GLN A 43 -3.32 -8.29 -2.07
C GLN A 43 -3.52 -6.97 -1.30
N GLY A 44 -3.90 -7.03 -0.03
CA GLY A 44 -3.91 -5.86 0.86
C GLY A 44 -2.50 -5.35 1.17
N ALA A 45 -1.52 -6.26 1.27
CA ALA A 45 -0.11 -5.91 1.40
C ALA A 45 0.46 -5.27 0.12
N LYS A 46 0.02 -5.72 -1.07
CA LYS A 46 0.41 -5.13 -2.35
C LYS A 46 -0.10 -3.70 -2.53
N LEU A 47 -1.36 -3.44 -2.17
CA LEU A 47 -1.92 -2.08 -2.14
C LEU A 47 -1.16 -1.17 -1.16
N ARG A 48 -0.68 -1.72 -0.04
CA ARG A 48 0.17 -1.00 0.91
C ARG A 48 1.59 -0.77 0.38
N GLY A 49 2.13 -1.68 -0.43
CA GLY A 49 3.43 -1.57 -1.08
C GLY A 49 3.46 -0.46 -2.13
N GLU A 50 2.50 -0.45 -3.06
CA GLU A 50 2.39 0.60 -4.08
C GLU A 50 2.15 1.98 -3.46
N ALA A 51 1.26 2.09 -2.47
CA ALA A 51 1.04 3.35 -1.76
C ALA A 51 2.27 3.80 -0.95
N LEU A 52 3.08 2.86 -0.45
CA LEU A 52 4.32 3.17 0.28
C LEU A 52 5.45 3.56 -0.67
N GLU A 53 5.54 2.94 -1.85
CA GLU A 53 6.47 3.35 -2.91
C GLU A 53 6.14 4.75 -3.43
N GLU A 54 4.86 5.07 -3.66
CA GLU A 54 4.44 6.43 -4.04
C GLU A 54 4.75 7.45 -2.94
N ALA A 55 4.44 7.13 -1.67
CA ALA A 55 4.76 8.00 -0.55
C ALA A 55 6.29 8.17 -0.35
N PHE A 56 7.07 7.12 -0.57
CA PHE A 56 8.53 7.17 -0.49
C PHE A 56 9.12 7.96 -1.65
N LYS A 57 8.55 7.85 -2.86
CA LYS A 57 8.95 8.61 -4.03
C LYS A 57 8.62 10.10 -3.86
N GLU A 58 7.51 10.43 -3.22
CA GLU A 58 7.16 11.82 -2.87
C GLU A 58 8.10 12.37 -1.79
N LEU A 59 8.40 11.57 -0.74
CA LEU A 59 9.34 11.95 0.33
C LEU A 59 10.77 12.14 -0.18
N THR A 60 11.20 11.35 -1.15
CA THR A 60 12.53 11.42 -1.76
C THR A 60 12.60 12.42 -2.92
N HIS A 61 11.47 13.00 -3.33
CA HIS A 61 11.43 13.99 -4.40
C HIS A 61 12.05 15.32 -3.94
N GLY A 62 13.34 15.48 -4.22
CA GLY A 62 14.14 16.66 -3.84
C GLY A 62 15.28 16.36 -2.88
N LEU A 63 15.41 15.11 -2.42
CA LEU A 63 16.60 14.67 -1.70
C LEU A 63 17.72 14.37 -2.72
N PRO A 64 18.97 14.76 -2.43
CA PRO A 64 20.10 14.34 -3.25
C PRO A 64 20.17 12.80 -3.26
N PRO A 65 20.58 12.18 -4.37
CA PRO A 65 20.75 10.73 -4.41
C PRO A 65 21.68 10.31 -3.28
N LEU A 66 21.26 9.31 -2.50
CA LEU A 66 22.16 8.65 -1.54
C LEU A 66 23.36 8.18 -2.35
N GLY A 67 24.53 8.77 -2.10
CA GLY A 67 25.75 8.39 -2.78
C GLY A 67 25.99 6.89 -2.58
N ASN A 68 26.25 6.17 -3.67
CA ASN A 68 26.52 4.72 -3.67
C ASN A 68 27.89 4.35 -3.07
N ASP A 69 28.40 5.14 -2.12
CA ASP A 69 29.74 4.97 -1.54
C ASP A 69 29.67 4.46 -0.09
N VAL A 70 28.62 3.69 0.22
CA VAL A 70 28.60 2.89 1.44
C VAL A 70 29.12 1.52 1.04
N ASP A 71 30.30 1.14 1.55
CA ASP A 71 30.78 -0.23 1.43
C ASP A 71 29.96 -1.09 2.41
N ASP A 72 28.81 -1.59 1.96
CA ASP A 72 27.95 -2.51 2.70
C ASP A 72 28.46 -3.96 2.68
N SER A 73 29.71 -4.15 2.25
CA SER A 73 30.43 -5.42 2.36
C SER A 73 30.46 -5.87 3.82
N ARG A 74 30.23 -7.17 4.03
CA ARG A 74 30.21 -7.81 5.35
C ARG A 74 31.47 -7.52 6.19
N GLU A 75 32.60 -7.26 5.54
CA GLU A 75 33.88 -6.91 6.17
C GLU A 75 33.86 -5.50 6.81
N SER A 76 33.23 -4.51 6.18
CA SER A 76 33.08 -3.14 6.71
C SER A 76 32.15 -3.06 7.92
N ILE A 77 31.18 -3.97 8.04
CA ILE A 77 30.27 -4.04 9.20
C ILE A 77 31.00 -4.53 10.47
N TYR A 78 32.09 -5.29 10.33
CA TYR A 78 32.89 -5.80 11.44
C TYR A 78 34.25 -5.10 11.61
N ALA A 79 34.59 -4.14 10.74
CA ALA A 79 35.79 -3.32 10.89
C ALA A 79 35.74 -2.57 12.24
N GLY A 80 36.72 -2.82 13.12
CA GLY A 80 36.81 -2.22 14.46
C GLY A 80 36.20 -3.04 15.61
N ARG A 81 35.69 -4.26 15.37
CA ARG A 81 35.22 -5.17 16.44
C ARG A 81 36.25 -6.27 16.78
N GLY A 82 37.52 -5.89 16.86
CA GLY A 82 38.61 -6.84 17.10
C GLY A 82 39.96 -6.22 17.46
N GLU A 83 39.97 -4.99 17.97
CA GLU A 83 41.14 -4.35 18.59
C GLU A 83 40.91 -4.21 20.10
#